data_AF-A0A3N5FB39-F1
#
_entry.id   AF-A0A3N5FB39-F1
#
_cell.length_a   1.000
_cell.length_b   1.000
_cell.length_c   1.000
_cell.angle_alpha   90.00
_cell.angle_beta   90.00
_cell.angle_gamma   90.00
#
_symmetry.space_group_name_H-M   'P 1'
#
loop_
_entity.id
_entity.type
_entity.pdbx_description
1 polymer ?
#
loop_
_entity_poly.entity_id
_entity_poly.type
_entity_poly.pdbx_seq_one_letter_code
_entity_poly.pdbx_strand_id
1 'polypeptide(L)'
;MILGVAIDAPLRRLFDYRAPAEAGATQPGERVWVPFGRRRVVGVVVERRETSDVPATRLRSLAGRVDEAPTLDLALLRLLIWAADYYRHPVGEVIASALPAPLRTGAPLVAEEVRWRLTPSGRQSALGQLSSRASRLRGAVEHLLRVEDETPAETMAETGSTSQALRALNQRGYNERMSK
;
A
#
# COMPACT_ATOMS: atom_id res chain seq x y z
N MET A 1 5.74 20.64 17.40
CA MET A 1 4.95 20.83 16.18
C MET A 1 3.74 19.91 16.20
N ILE A 2 2.58 20.42 15.78
CA ILE A 2 1.32 19.69 15.63
C ILE A 2 1.02 19.49 14.15
N LEU A 3 0.43 18.35 13.80
CA LEU A 3 0.00 18.01 12.46
C LEU A 3 -1.52 17.91 12.43
N GLY A 4 -2.16 18.66 11.54
CA GLY A 4 -3.57 18.49 11.22
C GLY A 4 -3.71 17.38 10.19
N VAL A 5 -4.30 16.26 10.59
CA VAL A 5 -4.41 15.05 9.76
C VAL A 5 -5.86 14.81 9.35
N ALA A 6 -6.09 14.66 8.05
CA ALA A 6 -7.36 14.19 7.50
C ALA A 6 -7.43 12.66 7.58
N ILE A 7 -8.53 12.14 8.11
CA ILE A 7 -8.77 10.70 8.27
C ILE A 7 -10.06 10.35 7.55
N ASP A 8 -10.06 9.25 6.80
CA ASP A 8 -11.23 8.72 6.09
C ASP A 8 -12.34 8.32 7.08
N ALA A 9 -13.19 9.29 7.41
CA ALA A 9 -14.28 9.22 8.35
C ALA A 9 -15.29 10.34 8.06
N PRO A 10 -16.58 10.15 8.39
CA PRO A 10 -17.65 11.12 8.10
C PRO A 10 -17.63 12.31 9.08
N LEU A 11 -16.47 12.93 9.27
CA LEU A 11 -16.22 14.01 10.22
C LEU A 11 -15.57 15.18 9.49
N ARG A 12 -16.26 16.33 9.48
CA ARG A 12 -15.82 17.57 8.81
C ARG A 12 -14.77 18.34 9.63
N ARG A 13 -13.69 17.67 10.01
CA ARG A 13 -12.58 18.26 10.75
C ARG A 13 -11.28 17.51 10.51
N LEU A 14 -10.17 18.18 10.80
CA LEU A 14 -8.88 17.54 10.96
C LEU A 14 -8.73 17.00 12.39
N PHE A 15 -7.80 16.07 12.54
CA PHE A 15 -7.40 15.52 13.83
C PHE A 15 -5.97 15.91 14.12
N ASP A 16 -5.75 16.45 15.33
CA ASP A 16 -4.45 16.96 15.73
C ASP A 16 -3.60 15.83 16.32
N TYR A 17 -2.40 15.68 15.78
CA TYR A 17 -1.39 14.75 16.26
C TYR A 17 -0.08 15.46 16.56
N ARG A 18 0.65 14.93 17.53
CA ARG A 18 2.04 15.30 17.72
C ARG A 18 2.89 14.70 16.62
N ALA A 19 3.71 15.55 16.03
CA ALA A 19 4.74 15.11 15.10
C ALA A 19 5.82 14.31 15.87
N PRO A 20 6.41 13.25 15.28
CA PRO A 20 7.51 12.49 15.90
C PRO A 20 8.73 13.38 16.19
N ALA A 21 9.70 12.94 17.00
CA ALA A 21 10.88 13.78 17.32
C ALA A 21 11.71 14.14 16.07
N GLU A 22 11.71 13.25 15.07
CA GLU A 22 12.35 13.42 13.75
C GLU A 22 11.47 14.20 12.75
N ALA A 23 10.39 14.83 13.22
CA ALA A 23 9.31 15.42 12.41
C ALA A 23 9.65 16.64 11.54
N GLY A 24 10.89 17.12 11.54
CA GLY A 24 11.28 18.18 10.60
C GLY A 24 10.95 17.83 9.15
N ALA A 25 10.85 16.54 8.83
CA ALA A 25 10.57 16.02 7.51
C ALA A 25 9.10 15.97 7.10
N THR A 26 8.13 15.76 8.00
CA THR A 26 6.75 15.46 7.58
C THR A 26 6.05 16.67 6.98
N GLN A 27 5.74 16.61 5.69
CA GLN A 27 5.09 17.65 4.92
C GLN A 27 3.58 17.38 4.71
N PRO A 28 2.79 18.44 4.43
CA PRO A 28 1.46 18.28 3.87
C PRO A 28 1.47 17.41 2.61
N GLY A 29 0.47 16.55 2.48
CA GLY A 29 0.32 15.58 1.38
C GLY A 29 0.94 14.21 1.65
N GLU A 30 1.70 14.06 2.74
CA GLU A 30 2.20 12.75 3.18
C GLU A 30 1.10 11.90 3.83
N ARG A 31 1.11 10.61 3.52
CA ARG A 31 0.32 9.62 4.25
C ARG A 31 1.06 9.23 5.53
N VAL A 32 0.30 9.15 6.62
CA VAL A 32 0.81 8.83 7.96
C VAL A 32 -0.07 7.80 8.64
N TRP A 33 0.56 6.95 9.44
CA TRP A 33 -0.16 6.05 10.34
C TRP A 33 -0.55 6.79 11.60
N VAL A 34 -1.83 6.75 11.97
CA VAL A 34 -2.34 7.40 13.18
C VAL A 34 -3.22 6.47 14.00
N PRO A 35 -3.20 6.58 15.35
CA PRO A 35 -4.20 5.96 16.19
C PRO A 35 -5.53 6.72 16.07
N PHE A 36 -6.61 6.01 15.75
CA PHE A 36 -7.96 6.56 15.64
C PHE A 36 -8.97 5.66 16.36
N GLY A 37 -9.37 6.08 17.56
CA GLY A 37 -10.13 5.23 18.49
C GLY A 37 -9.31 3.99 18.89
N ARG A 38 -9.86 2.80 18.62
CA ARG A 38 -9.20 1.49 18.87
C ARG A 38 -8.39 0.98 17.67
N ARG A 39 -8.43 1.68 16.53
CA ARG A 39 -7.81 1.26 15.28
C ARG A 39 -6.54 2.07 15.00
N ARG A 40 -5.65 1.50 14.20
CA ARG A 40 -4.58 2.21 13.50
C ARG A 40 -5.02 2.37 12.05
N VAL A 41 -4.98 3.59 11.53
CA VAL A 41 -5.47 3.92 10.17
C VAL A 41 -4.48 4.83 9.46
N VAL A 42 -4.59 4.88 8.13
CA VAL A 42 -3.88 5.87 7.32
C VAL A 42 -4.66 7.19 7.38
N GLY A 43 -3.95 8.28 7.62
CA GLY A 43 -4.43 9.64 7.39
C GLY A 43 -3.48 10.39 6.47
N VAL A 44 -3.89 11.56 5.99
CA VAL A 44 -3.06 12.45 5.18
C VAL A 44 -2.81 13.73 5.94
N VAL A 45 -1.55 14.15 6.03
CA VAL A 45 -1.18 15.43 6.65
C VAL A 45 -1.70 16.56 5.77
N VAL A 46 -2.54 17.42 6.32
CA VAL A 46 -3.10 18.58 5.62
C VAL A 46 -2.30 19.84 5.91
N GLU A 47 -1.89 20.00 7.17
CA GLU A 47 -1.19 21.20 7.61
C GLU A 47 -0.34 20.96 8.86
N ARG A 48 0.58 21.91 9.09
CA ARG A 48 1.42 21.98 10.27
C ARG A 48 1.00 23.18 11.11
N ARG A 49 0.88 22.98 12.41
CA ARG A 49 0.49 24.02 13.38
C ARG A 49 1.51 24.08 14.51
N GLU A 50 1.67 25.27 15.07
CA GLU A 50 2.47 25.46 16.29
C GLU A 50 1.65 25.09 17.54
N THR A 51 0.35 25.34 17.50
CA THR A 51 -0.58 25.17 18.60
C THR A 51 -1.74 24.23 18.23
N SER A 52 -2.46 23.77 19.25
CA SER A 52 -3.66 22.93 19.13
C SER A 52 -4.63 23.30 20.26
N ASP A 53 -5.93 23.29 19.96
CA ASP A 53 -6.99 23.42 20.95
C ASP A 53 -7.16 22.13 21.79
N VAL A 54 -6.54 21.03 21.35
CA VAL A 54 -6.51 19.78 22.10
C VAL A 54 -5.45 19.88 23.21
N PRO A 55 -5.81 19.63 24.48
CA PRO A 55 -4.84 19.64 25.57
C PRO A 55 -3.65 18.74 25.28
N ALA A 56 -2.46 19.23 25.65
CA ALA A 56 -1.22 18.50 25.46
C ALA A 56 -1.21 17.13 26.12
N THR A 57 -2.05 16.81 27.10
CA THR A 57 -2.14 15.45 27.67
C THR A 57 -2.94 14.47 26.82
N ARG A 58 -3.81 14.96 25.92
CA ARG A 58 -4.71 14.15 25.07
C ARG A 58 -4.22 13.99 23.64
N LEU A 59 -3.29 14.84 23.19
CA LEU A 59 -2.67 14.73 21.87
C LEU A 59 -1.91 13.41 21.74
N ARG A 60 -2.28 12.59 20.75
CA ARG A 60 -1.54 11.36 20.44
C ARG A 60 -0.43 11.69 19.44
N SER A 61 0.66 10.92 19.48
CA SER A 61 1.69 10.98 18.45
C SER A 61 1.26 10.20 17.21
N LEU A 62 1.85 10.54 16.05
CA LEU A 62 1.79 9.66 14.89
C LEU A 62 2.36 8.26 15.25
N ALA A 63 1.81 7.22 14.63
CA ALA A 63 2.31 5.85 14.72
C ALA A 63 3.39 5.54 13.66
N GLY A 64 3.66 6.48 12.75
CA GLY A 64 4.71 6.38 11.73
C GLY A 64 4.34 7.12 10.45
N ARG A 65 5.32 7.32 9.58
CA ARG A 65 5.11 7.78 8.19
C ARG A 65 4.81 6.56 7.32
N VAL A 66 3.94 6.72 6.32
CA VAL A 66 3.73 5.67 5.30
C VAL A 66 4.74 5.86 4.18
N ASP A 67 4.95 7.11 3.76
CA ASP A 67 5.85 7.48 2.67
C ASP A 67 6.93 8.44 3.16
N GLU A 68 8.05 8.46 2.44
CA GLU A 68 9.16 9.38 2.69
C GLU A 68 8.94 10.78 2.09
N ALA A 69 7.99 10.90 1.16
CA ALA A 69 7.64 12.13 0.47
C ALA A 69 6.11 12.25 0.30
N PRO A 70 5.58 13.46 0.03
CA PRO A 70 4.15 13.65 -0.20
C PRO A 70 3.61 12.75 -1.31
N THR A 71 2.57 11.99 -0.99
CA THR A 71 1.79 11.24 -2.00
C THR A 71 0.96 12.19 -2.86
N LEU A 72 0.42 13.23 -2.22
CA LEU A 72 -0.33 14.28 -2.88
C LEU A 72 0.56 15.52 -2.92
N ASP A 73 0.77 16.07 -4.12
CA ASP A 73 1.39 17.39 -4.22
C ASP A 73 0.49 18.47 -3.59
N LEU A 74 1.08 19.64 -3.32
CA LEU A 74 0.36 20.73 -2.66
C LEU A 74 -0.77 21.30 -3.52
N ALA A 75 -0.69 21.24 -4.85
CA ALA A 75 -1.71 21.78 -5.73
C ALA A 75 -2.97 20.91 -5.67
N LEU A 76 -2.81 19.59 -5.79
CA LEU A 76 -3.87 18.61 -5.67
C LEU A 76 -4.47 18.62 -4.25
N LEU A 77 -3.64 18.66 -3.22
CA LEU A 77 -4.12 18.74 -1.83
C LEU A 77 -5.01 19.98 -1.61
N ARG A 78 -4.59 21.15 -2.12
CA ARG A 78 -5.38 22.38 -2.05
C ARG A 78 -6.70 22.28 -2.83
N LEU A 79 -6.68 21.68 -4.01
CA LEU A 79 -7.89 21.43 -4.80
C LEU A 79 -8.89 20.56 -4.03
N LEU A 80 -8.41 19.48 -3.39
CA LEU A 80 -9.26 18.57 -2.62
C LEU A 80 -9.84 19.24 -1.37
N ILE A 81 -9.07 20.07 -0.68
CA ILE A 81 -9.54 20.87 0.46
C ILE A 81 -10.62 21.85 0.00
N TRP A 82 -10.36 22.57 -1.10
CA TRP A 82 -11.35 23.47 -1.69
C TRP A 82 -12.63 22.72 -2.08
N ALA A 83 -12.51 21.56 -2.74
CA ALA A 83 -13.66 20.76 -3.14
C ALA A 83 -14.47 20.27 -1.93
N ALA A 84 -13.79 19.84 -0.86
CA ALA A 84 -14.45 19.44 0.38
C ALA A 84 -15.23 20.60 1.02
N ASP A 85 -14.65 21.80 1.06
CA ASP A 85 -15.32 22.98 1.60
C ASP A 85 -16.48 23.45 0.70
N TYR A 86 -16.27 23.52 -0.61
CA TYR A 86 -17.27 23.97 -1.57
C TYR A 86 -18.48 23.03 -1.64
N TYR A 87 -18.24 21.72 -1.77
CA TYR A 87 -19.30 20.70 -1.84
C TYR A 87 -19.76 20.21 -0.47
N ARG A 88 -19.30 20.84 0.63
CA ARG A 88 -19.68 20.53 2.02
C ARG A 88 -19.48 19.06 2.40
N HIS A 89 -18.46 18.40 1.86
CA HIS A 89 -18.12 17.01 2.18
C HIS A 89 -16.99 16.92 3.25
N PRO A 90 -16.93 15.81 4.03
CA PRO A 90 -15.81 15.58 4.93
C PRO A 90 -14.47 15.53 4.18
N VAL A 91 -13.53 16.40 4.57
CA VAL A 91 -12.22 16.52 3.90
C VAL A 91 -11.44 15.20 3.88
N GLY A 92 -11.57 14.39 4.94
CA GLY A 92 -10.95 13.07 5.01
C GLY A 92 -11.45 12.10 3.96
N GLU A 93 -12.76 12.04 3.74
CA GLU A 93 -13.37 11.19 2.70
C GLU A 93 -13.03 11.68 1.29
N VAL A 94 -13.03 13.00 1.07
CA VAL A 94 -12.66 13.60 -0.23
C VAL A 94 -11.21 13.27 -0.57
N ILE A 95 -10.28 13.49 0.37
CA ILE A 95 -8.85 13.15 0.15
C ILE A 95 -8.67 11.65 -0.05
N ALA A 96 -9.31 10.81 0.76
CA ALA A 96 -9.23 9.36 0.60
C ALA A 96 -9.77 8.91 -0.76
N SER A 97 -10.86 9.51 -1.25
CA SER A 97 -11.47 9.18 -2.54
C SER A 97 -10.55 9.43 -3.73
N ALA A 98 -9.64 10.41 -3.62
CA ALA A 98 -8.64 10.72 -4.63
C ALA A 98 -7.50 9.68 -4.69
N LEU A 99 -7.35 8.85 -3.67
CA LEU A 99 -6.34 7.79 -3.61
C LEU A 99 -6.89 6.45 -4.13
N PRO A 100 -6.09 5.66 -4.88
CA PRO A 100 -6.35 4.25 -5.10
C PRO A 100 -6.58 3.47 -3.80
N ALA A 101 -7.48 2.48 -3.83
CA ALA A 101 -7.87 1.73 -2.64
C ALA A 101 -6.69 1.12 -1.85
N PRO A 102 -5.65 0.51 -2.47
CA PRO A 102 -4.49 0.00 -1.73
C PRO A 102 -3.74 1.09 -0.97
N LEU A 103 -3.66 2.30 -1.55
CA LEU A 103 -2.97 3.42 -0.90
C LEU A 103 -3.73 3.94 0.32
N ARG A 104 -5.06 3.83 0.35
CA ARG A 104 -5.88 4.16 1.54
C ARG A 104 -5.57 3.23 2.71
N THR A 105 -5.07 2.03 2.45
CA THR A 105 -4.68 1.04 3.46
C THR A 105 -3.18 0.95 3.70
N GLY A 106 -2.40 1.88 3.14
CA GLY A 106 -0.97 2.01 3.42
C GLY A 106 -0.07 1.13 2.55
N ALA A 107 -0.56 0.66 1.39
CA ALA A 107 0.31 0.07 0.38
C ALA A 107 1.35 1.09 -0.11
N PRO A 108 2.55 0.65 -0.55
CA PRO A 108 3.57 1.52 -1.11
C PRO A 108 3.08 2.20 -2.41
N LEU A 109 3.64 3.37 -2.71
CA LEU A 109 3.33 4.13 -3.93
C LEU A 109 3.76 3.40 -5.20
N VAL A 110 4.92 2.75 -5.14
CA VAL A 110 5.44 1.91 -6.20
C VAL A 110 5.05 0.48 -5.86
N ALA A 111 4.27 -0.16 -6.74
CA ALA A 111 4.04 -1.58 -6.62
C ALA A 111 5.37 -2.30 -6.83
N GLU A 112 5.79 -3.11 -5.86
CA GLU A 112 6.90 -4.03 -6.08
C GLU A 112 6.55 -4.95 -7.24
N GLU A 113 7.41 -5.00 -8.25
CA GLU A 113 7.17 -5.88 -9.38
C GLU A 113 7.45 -7.31 -8.94
N VAL A 114 6.38 -8.06 -8.66
CA VAL A 114 6.53 -9.45 -8.25
C VAL A 114 6.85 -10.28 -9.47
N ARG A 115 8.05 -10.85 -9.49
CA ARG A 115 8.45 -11.79 -10.54
C ARG A 115 8.61 -13.20 -9.97
N TRP A 116 8.41 -14.19 -10.83
CA TRP A 116 8.52 -15.60 -10.50
C TRP A 116 9.58 -16.26 -11.38
N ARG A 117 10.36 -17.15 -10.78
CA ARG A 117 11.35 -17.98 -11.46
C ARG A 117 11.27 -19.41 -10.94
N LEU A 118 11.53 -20.40 -11.79
CA LEU A 118 11.70 -21.78 -11.33
C LEU A 118 13.01 -21.94 -10.57
N THR A 119 12.96 -22.65 -9.44
CA THR A 119 14.18 -23.13 -8.78
C THR A 119 14.84 -24.22 -9.61
N PRO A 120 16.12 -24.56 -9.39
CA PRO A 120 16.76 -25.69 -10.06
C PRO A 120 15.97 -27.01 -9.90
N SER A 121 15.45 -27.26 -8.69
CA SER A 121 14.60 -28.42 -8.41
C SER A 121 13.28 -28.38 -9.19
N GLY A 122 12.65 -27.19 -9.28
CA GLY A 122 11.43 -26.99 -10.06
C GLY A 122 11.63 -27.24 -11.54
N ARG A 123 12.73 -26.73 -12.11
CA ARG A 123 13.09 -26.95 -13.52
C ARG A 123 13.31 -28.43 -13.83
N GLN A 124 13.89 -29.19 -12.91
CA GLN A 124 14.22 -30.60 -13.15
C GLN A 124 13.09 -31.58 -12.84
N SER A 125 12.27 -31.32 -11.82
CA SER A 125 11.40 -32.36 -11.25
C SER A 125 9.91 -32.00 -11.14
N ALA A 126 9.53 -30.71 -11.25
CA ALA A 126 8.16 -30.29 -10.95
C ALA A 126 7.12 -30.99 -11.84
N LEU A 127 7.33 -31.07 -13.16
CA LEU A 127 6.39 -31.75 -14.05
C LEU A 127 6.32 -33.27 -13.84
N GLY A 128 7.37 -33.90 -13.31
CA GLY A 128 7.36 -35.32 -12.98
C GLY A 128 6.61 -35.63 -11.69
N GLN A 129 6.66 -34.71 -10.72
CA GLN A 129 6.07 -34.90 -9.39
C GLN A 129 4.63 -34.34 -9.26
N LEU A 130 4.23 -33.42 -10.14
CA LEU A 130 2.88 -32.87 -10.18
C LEU A 130 1.90 -33.85 -10.85
N SER A 131 0.76 -34.10 -10.19
CA SER A 131 -0.35 -34.89 -10.75
C SER A 131 -0.75 -34.38 -12.14
N SER A 132 -1.02 -35.29 -13.07
CA SER A 132 -1.53 -34.98 -14.42
C SER A 132 -2.84 -34.18 -14.41
N ARG A 133 -3.64 -34.29 -13.34
CA ARG A 133 -4.89 -33.53 -13.16
C ARG A 133 -4.67 -32.09 -12.69
N ALA A 134 -3.47 -31.74 -12.23
CA ALA A 134 -3.13 -30.41 -11.73
C ALA A 134 -2.78 -29.44 -12.87
N SER A 135 -3.67 -29.31 -13.85
CA SER A 135 -3.46 -28.55 -15.10
C SER A 135 -2.94 -27.14 -14.86
N ARG A 136 -3.46 -26.43 -13.85
CA ARG A 136 -3.02 -25.06 -13.50
C ARG A 136 -1.59 -25.00 -12.95
N LEU A 137 -1.16 -25.98 -12.16
CA LEU A 137 0.22 -26.02 -11.64
C LEU A 137 1.19 -26.41 -12.75
N ARG A 138 0.82 -27.40 -13.57
CA ARG A 138 1.63 -27.84 -14.71
C ARG A 138 1.79 -26.74 -15.75
N GLY A 139 0.70 -26.07 -16.13
CA GLY A 139 0.74 -24.94 -17.07
C GLY A 139 1.63 -23.79 -16.59
N ALA A 140 1.59 -23.47 -15.29
CA ALA A 140 2.48 -22.47 -14.71
C ALA A 140 3.97 -22.88 -14.81
N VAL A 141 4.29 -24.15 -14.53
CA VAL A 141 5.67 -24.66 -14.68
C VAL A 141 6.09 -24.68 -16.14
N GLU A 142 5.23 -25.15 -17.05
CA GLU A 142 5.50 -25.18 -18.50
C GLU A 142 5.77 -23.78 -19.06
N HIS A 143 5.02 -22.78 -18.59
CA HIS A 143 5.28 -21.39 -18.97
C HIS A 143 6.63 -20.91 -18.44
N LEU A 144 6.91 -21.10 -17.15
CA LEU A 144 8.20 -20.71 -16.56
C LEU A 144 9.40 -21.52 -17.08
N LEU A 145 9.19 -22.66 -17.73
CA LEU A 145 10.23 -23.40 -18.43
C LEU A 145 10.60 -22.75 -19.77
N ARG A 146 9.65 -22.09 -20.43
CA ARG A 146 9.85 -21.40 -21.72
C ARG A 146 10.54 -20.06 -21.58
N VAL A 147 10.42 -19.43 -20.42
CA VAL A 147 11.11 -18.19 -20.08
C VAL A 147 12.36 -18.57 -19.30
N GLU A 148 13.55 -18.23 -19.79
CA GLU A 148 14.80 -18.57 -19.10
C GLU A 148 14.97 -17.75 -17.79
N ASP A 149 14.37 -16.57 -17.76
CA ASP A 149 14.47 -15.56 -16.70
C ASP A 149 13.19 -15.40 -15.85
N GLU A 150 13.24 -14.41 -14.96
CA GLU A 150 12.15 -13.99 -14.09
C GLU A 150 10.94 -13.45 -14.88
N THR A 151 9.77 -14.05 -14.66
CA THR A 151 8.52 -13.66 -15.32
C THR A 151 7.65 -12.82 -14.39
N PRO A 152 7.17 -11.63 -14.80
CA PRO A 152 6.24 -10.83 -14.01
C PRO A 152 4.94 -11.58 -13.69
N ALA A 153 4.38 -11.33 -12.50
CA ALA A 153 3.13 -11.95 -12.06
C ALA A 153 1.94 -11.65 -12.99
N GLU A 154 1.95 -10.50 -13.66
CA GLU A 154 0.93 -10.10 -14.64
C GLU A 154 0.97 -11.01 -15.88
N THR A 155 2.15 -11.23 -16.45
CA THR A 155 2.36 -12.18 -17.56
C THR A 155 1.96 -13.60 -17.16
N MET A 156 2.23 -14.00 -15.91
CA MET A 156 1.75 -15.29 -15.40
C MET A 156 0.22 -15.36 -15.39
N ALA A 157 -0.48 -14.29 -15.04
CA ALA A 157 -1.95 -14.27 -15.03
C ALA A 157 -2.55 -14.41 -16.43
N GLU A 158 -1.94 -13.78 -17.44
CA GLU A 158 -2.35 -13.88 -18.86
C GLU A 158 -2.27 -15.32 -19.39
N THR A 159 -1.36 -16.14 -18.84
CA THR A 159 -1.20 -17.55 -19.21
C THR A 159 -2.23 -18.48 -18.55
N GLY A 160 -3.16 -17.93 -17.77
CA GLY A 160 -4.14 -18.69 -16.98
C GLY A 160 -3.58 -19.23 -15.66
N SER A 161 -2.34 -18.86 -15.30
CA SER A 161 -1.76 -19.20 -13.99
C SER A 161 -2.37 -18.32 -12.91
N THR A 162 -2.76 -18.92 -11.78
CA THR A 162 -3.33 -18.17 -10.65
C THR A 162 -2.29 -17.88 -9.59
N SER A 163 -2.48 -16.81 -8.81
CA SER A 163 -1.62 -16.51 -7.65
C SER A 163 -1.64 -17.63 -6.60
N GLN A 164 -2.70 -18.45 -6.56
CA GLN A 164 -2.77 -19.63 -5.70
C GLN A 164 -1.89 -20.76 -6.23
N ALA A 165 -1.88 -20.99 -7.55
CA ALA A 165 -1.01 -21.99 -8.17
C ALA A 165 0.47 -21.64 -7.95
N LEU A 166 0.86 -20.39 -8.19
CA LEU A 166 2.25 -19.93 -7.98
C LEU A 166 2.69 -20.07 -6.52
N ARG A 167 1.83 -19.73 -5.56
CA ARG A 167 2.09 -19.95 -4.13
C ARG A 167 2.20 -21.43 -3.78
N ALA A 168 1.37 -22.29 -4.37
CA ALA A 168 1.43 -23.72 -4.12
C ALA A 168 2.67 -24.38 -4.74
N LEU A 169 3.23 -23.85 -5.84
CA LEU A 169 4.55 -24.24 -6.34
C LEU A 169 5.66 -23.78 -5.41
N ASN A 170 5.52 -22.58 -4.83
CA ASN A 170 6.52 -21.99 -3.95
C ASN A 170 6.66 -22.77 -2.65
N GLN A 171 5.52 -23.17 -2.07
CA GLN A 171 5.47 -24.05 -0.89
C GLN A 171 6.12 -25.42 -1.14
N ARG A 172 6.17 -25.89 -2.39
CA ARG A 172 6.86 -27.13 -2.79
C ARG A 172 8.32 -26.92 -3.16
N GLY A 173 8.81 -25.68 -3.11
CA GLY A 173 10.17 -25.32 -3.49
C GLY A 173 10.43 -25.36 -4.99
N TYR A 174 9.40 -25.34 -5.85
CA TYR A 174 9.57 -25.41 -7.30
C TYR A 174 9.72 -24.06 -7.98
N ASN A 175 9.19 -22.99 -7.40
CA ASN A 175 9.44 -21.62 -7.86
C ASN A 175 9.77 -20.72 -6.67
N GLU A 176 10.35 -19.57 -6.97
CA GLU A 176 10.67 -18.54 -6.00
C GLU A 176 10.13 -17.19 -6.45
N ARG A 177 9.79 -16.37 -5.45
CA ARG A 177 9.28 -15.02 -5.64
C ARG A 177 10.46 -14.05 -5.56
N MET A 178 10.65 -13.29 -6.62
CA MET A 178 11.59 -12.16 -6.67
C MET A 178 10.79 -10.88 -6.48
N SER A 179 11.26 -10.01 -5.58
CA SER A 179 10.79 -8.63 -5.48
C SER A 179 11.86 -7.72 -6.08
N LYS A 180 11.46 -6.87 -7.02
CA LYS A 180 12.32 -5.92 -7.72
C LYS A 180 11.83 -4.50 -7.51
#